data_AF-A0A955PQE3-F1
#
_entry.id   AF-A0A955PQE3-F1
#
_cell.length_a   1.000
_cell.length_b   1.000
_cell.length_c   1.000
_cell.angle_alpha   90.00
_cell.angle_beta   90.00
_cell.angle_gamma   90.00
#
_symmetry.space_group_name_H-M   'P 1'
#
loop_
_entity.id
_entity.type
_entity.pdbx_description
1 polymer ?
#
loop_
_entity_poly.entity_id
_entity_poly.type
_entity_poly.pdbx_seq_one_letter_code
_entity_poly.pdbx_strand_id
1 'polypeptide(L)' 'AAQPVFDFLGVPDHNAIHFREGGHDMLKPDWDALLDFAGHHFLRKPLGEDYKEVPFPDVPLELNWKRP' A
#
# COMPACT_ATOMS: atom_id res chain seq x y z
N ALA A 1 7.88 -2.16 2.79
CA ALA A 1 9.28 -2.36 2.38
C ALA A 1 9.64 -1.62 1.07
N ALA A 2 8.85 -1.72 0.00
CA ALA A 2 9.21 -1.13 -1.30
C ALA A 2 9.00 0.40 -1.42
N GLN A 3 8.27 1.02 -0.50
CA GLN A 3 7.89 2.44 -0.57
C GLN A 3 9.04 3.41 -0.90
N PRO A 4 10.26 3.29 -0.31
CA PRO A 4 11.36 4.21 -0.62
C PRO A 4 11.76 4.26 -2.10
N VAL A 5 11.53 3.18 -2.87
CA VAL A 5 11.79 3.15 -4.32
C VAL A 5 10.74 3.95 -5.09
N PHE A 6 9.48 3.85 -4.70
CA PHE A 6 8.39 4.61 -5.32
C PHE A 6 8.49 6.10 -5.02
N ASP A 7 8.88 6.44 -3.80
CA ASP A 7 9.18 7.81 -3.41
C ASP A 7 10.36 8.36 -4.24
N PHE A 8 11.42 7.57 -4.43
CA PHE A 8 12.55 7.93 -5.28
C PHE A 8 12.15 8.21 -6.73
N LEU A 9 11.25 7.39 -7.30
CA LEU A 9 10.76 7.52 -8.67
C LEU A 9 9.72 8.65 -8.84
N GLY A 10 9.36 9.37 -7.76
CA GLY A 10 8.38 10.45 -7.81
C GLY A 10 6.93 9.98 -7.99
N VAL A 11 6.64 8.72 -7.64
CA VAL A 11 5.32 8.09 -7.78
C VAL A 11 4.88 7.43 -6.46
N PRO A 12 4.81 8.19 -5.34
CA PRO A 12 4.58 7.63 -4.02
C PRO A 12 3.22 6.91 -3.87
N ASP A 13 2.25 7.22 -4.74
CA ASP A 13 0.89 6.65 -4.70
C ASP A 13 0.72 5.44 -5.62
N HIS A 14 1.79 4.99 -6.29
CA HIS A 14 1.79 3.78 -7.13
C HIS A 14 2.13 2.50 -6.35
N ASN A 15 2.22 2.58 -5.02
CA ASN A 15 2.46 1.45 -4.14
C ASN A 15 1.46 1.49 -2.99
N ALA A 16 0.91 0.34 -2.64
CA ALA A 16 -0.12 0.19 -1.63
C ALA A 16 0.08 -1.08 -0.81
N ILE A 17 -0.33 -1.03 0.45
CA ILE A 17 -0.41 -2.13 1.39
C ILE A 17 -1.64 -1.90 2.27
N HIS A 18 -2.43 -2.94 2.47
CA HIS A 18 -3.63 -2.89 3.30
C HIS A 18 -3.69 -4.14 4.15
N PHE A 19 -3.84 -3.95 5.46
CA PHE A 19 -4.14 -5.01 6.40
C PHE A 19 -5.44 -4.66 7.10
N ARG A 20 -6.32 -5.64 7.24
CA ARG A 20 -7.53 -5.50 8.06
C ARG A 20 -7.49 -6.50 9.20
N GLU A 21 -8.18 -6.18 10.28
CA GLU A 21 -8.43 -7.13 11.36
C GLU A 21 -9.31 -8.29 10.88
N GLY A 22 -8.88 -9.53 11.12
CA GLY A 22 -9.63 -10.73 10.73
C GLY A 22 -8.75 -11.98 10.58
N GLY A 23 -9.40 -13.08 10.18
CA GLY A 23 -8.71 -14.32 9.79
C GLY A 23 -8.21 -14.28 8.34
N HIS A 24 -7.97 -15.45 7.76
CA HIS A 24 -7.42 -15.58 6.40
C HIS A 24 -8.48 -15.54 5.29
N ASP A 25 -9.72 -15.16 5.63
CA ASP A 25 -10.81 -15.09 4.66
C ASP A 25 -10.72 -13.82 3.81
N MET A 26 -10.86 -13.98 2.49
CA MET A 26 -11.03 -12.89 1.54
C MET A 26 -12.50 -12.47 1.51
N LEU A 27 -12.84 -11.41 2.25
CA LEU A 27 -14.19 -10.87 2.36
C LEU A 27 -14.40 -9.66 1.45
N LYS A 28 -15.62 -9.13 1.46
CA LYS A 28 -15.97 -7.92 0.68
C LYS A 28 -15.00 -6.75 0.90
N PRO A 29 -14.56 -6.40 2.13
CA PRO A 29 -13.63 -5.28 2.34
C PRO A 29 -12.28 -5.46 1.62
N ASP A 30 -11.79 -6.70 1.53
CA ASP A 30 -10.53 -7.00 0.85
C ASP A 30 -10.65 -6.73 -0.67
N TRP A 31 -11.81 -7.06 -1.25
CA TRP A 31 -12.14 -6.74 -2.63
C TRP A 31 -12.35 -5.23 -2.85
N ASP A 32 -12.98 -4.55 -1.91
CA ASP A 32 -13.18 -3.10 -1.98
C ASP A 32 -11.83 -2.37 -2.01
N ALA A 33 -10.88 -2.76 -1.14
CA ALA A 33 -9.52 -2.21 -1.11
C ALA A 33 -8.76 -2.44 -2.44
N LEU A 34 -8.85 -3.64 -2.99
CA LEU A 34 -8.22 -3.97 -4.27
C LEU A 34 -8.81 -3.12 -5.42
N LEU A 35 -10.15 -2.98 -5.46
CA LEU A 35 -10.83 -2.23 -6.50
C LEU A 35 -10.62 -0.72 -6.36
N ASP A 36 -10.47 -0.18 -5.15
CA ASP A 36 -10.15 1.23 -4.95
C ASP A 36 -8.76 1.55 -5.51
N PHE A 37 -7.74 0.75 -5.17
CA PHE A 37 -6.39 0.92 -5.70
C PHE A 37 -6.33 0.75 -7.23
N ALA A 38 -7.07 -0.23 -7.78
CA ALA A 38 -7.18 -0.40 -9.23
C ALA A 38 -7.87 0.81 -9.90
N GLY A 39 -8.91 1.36 -9.27
CA GLY A 39 -9.59 2.57 -9.72
C GLY A 39 -8.67 3.78 -9.74
N HIS A 40 -7.82 3.93 -8.72
CA HIS A 40 -6.77 4.95 -8.71
C HIS A 40 -5.79 4.76 -9.88
N HIS A 41 -5.19 3.57 -9.99
CA HIS A 41 -4.11 3.32 -10.93
C HIS A 41 -4.56 3.37 -12.40
N PHE A 42 -5.71 2.76 -12.73
CA PHE A 42 -6.16 2.63 -14.11
C PHE A 42 -7.13 3.74 -14.55
N LEU A 43 -7.90 4.29 -13.62
CA LEU A 43 -8.98 5.25 -13.94
C LEU A 43 -8.73 6.64 -13.37
N ARG A 44 -7.59 6.89 -12.71
CA ARG A 44 -7.23 8.17 -12.08
C ARG A 44 -8.27 8.65 -11.07
N LYS A 45 -8.95 7.71 -10.41
CA LYS A 45 -9.83 8.05 -9.28
C LYS A 45 -8.98 8.48 -8.08
N PRO A 46 -9.51 9.35 -7.20
CA PRO A 46 -8.86 9.60 -5.92
C PRO A 46 -8.81 8.30 -5.10
N LEU A 47 -7.74 8.07 -4.34
CA LEU A 47 -7.68 7.00 -3.34
C LEU A 47 -8.56 7.41 -2.15
N GLY A 48 -9.38 6.46 -1.66
CA GLY A 48 -10.28 6.71 -0.53
C GLY A 48 -9.63 6.60 0.84
N GLU A 49 -8.60 5.76 0.97
CA GLU A 49 -7.92 5.44 2.23
C GLU A 49 -6.39 5.59 2.13
N ASP A 50 -5.72 5.65 3.28
CA ASP A 50 -4.26 5.57 3.34
C ASP A 50 -3.80 4.11 3.23
N TYR A 51 -3.37 3.73 2.04
CA TYR A 51 -2.85 2.39 1.75
C TYR A 51 -1.34 2.25 2.05
N LYS A 52 -0.81 2.95 3.06
CA LYS A 52 0.61 2.86 3.44
C LYS A 52 0.83 2.43 4.89
N GLU A 53 -0.24 2.08 5.60
CA GLU A 53 -0.15 1.59 6.98
C GLU A 53 0.49 0.19 7.04
N VAL A 54 1.60 0.10 7.79
CA VAL A 54 2.29 -1.16 8.05
C VAL A 54 1.69 -1.84 9.28
N PRO A 55 1.58 -3.19 9.30
CA PRO A 55 0.88 -3.91 10.36
C PRO A 55 1.67 -3.95 11.67
N PHE A 56 2.99 -3.72 11.60
CA PHE A 56 3.91 -3.73 12.74
C PHE A 56 4.80 -2.48 12.70
N PRO A 57 4.27 -1.29 13.02
CA PRO A 57 5.02 -0.04 12.90
C PRO A 57 6.23 0.03 13.84
N ASP A 58 6.17 -0.68 14.96
CA ASP A 58 7.24 -0.71 15.97
C ASP A 58 8.38 -1.66 15.60
N VAL A 59 8.22 -2.48 14.56
CA VAL A 59 9.27 -3.40 14.10
C VAL A 59 10.13 -2.67 13.07
N PRO A 60 11.43 -2.47 13.34
CA PRO A 60 12.31 -1.80 12.39
C PRO A 60 12.34 -2.54 11.05
N LEU A 61 12.10 -1.81 9.97
CA LEU A 61 12.35 -2.30 8.63
C LEU A 61 13.86 -2.32 8.38
N GLU A 62 14.47 -3.50 8.38
CA GLU A 62 15.88 -3.68 7.99
C GLU A 62 16.06 -3.44 6.47
N LEU A 63 16.08 -2.18 6.07
CA LEU A 63 16.29 -1.75 4.69
C LEU A 63 17.75 -1.39 4.47
N ASN A 64 18.49 -2.28 3.81
CA ASN A 64 19.88 -2.01 3.36
C ASN A 64 19.94 -1.24 2.03
N TRP A 65 18.78 -0.89 1.45
CA TRP A 65 18.70 -0.12 0.21
C TRP A 65 18.92 1.38 0.48
N LYS A 66 19.68 2.02 -0.42
CA LYS A 66 19.90 3.47 -0.43
C LYS A 66 19.56 4.00 -1.82
N ARG A 67 19.07 5.23 -1.88
CA ARG A 67 18.86 5.95 -3.14
C ARG A 67 20.15 5.89 -3.98
N PRO A 68 20.08 5.49 -5.26
CA PRO A 68 21.23 5.49 -6.17
C PRO A 68 21.87 6.87 -6.30
#